data_AF-A0A9D7LM32-F1
#
_entry.id   AF-A0A9D7LM32-F1
#
_cell.length_a   1.000
_cell.length_b   1.000
_cell.length_c   1.000
_cell.angle_alpha   90.00
_cell.angle_beta   90.00
_cell.angle_gamma   90.00
#
_symmetry.space_group_name_H-M   'P 1'
#
loop_
_entity.id
_entity.type
_entity.pdbx_description
1 polymer ?
#
loop_
_entity_poly.entity_id
_entity_poly.type
_entity_poly.pdbx_seq_one_letter_code
_entity_poly.pdbx_strand_id
1 'polypeptide(L)'
;MADSHQPAMAPAALPQLRIDTLALRLPAGFEQRAARIGRLTAEALAASPPTARAATIAQLQLAPQTVQQQWSDRRIATQLAQAIRLRIDGGL
;
A
#
# COMPACT_ATOMS: atom_id res chain seq x y z
N MET A 1 27.11 -18.70 40.31
CA MET A 1 26.73 -17.38 39.75
C MET A 1 27.00 -17.43 38.27
N ALA A 2 25.98 -17.73 37.48
CA ALA A 2 26.03 -17.63 36.02
C ALA A 2 24.75 -16.88 35.63
N ASP A 3 24.91 -15.57 35.41
CA ASP A 3 23.87 -14.68 34.94
C ASP A 3 23.71 -14.95 33.44
N SER A 4 22.74 -15.80 33.11
CA SER A 4 22.37 -16.08 31.73
C SER A 4 21.66 -14.85 31.15
N HIS A 5 22.45 -13.89 30.70
CA HIS A 5 21.99 -12.78 29.87
C HIS A 5 21.49 -13.36 28.53
N GLN A 6 20.22 -13.78 28.50
CA GLN A 6 19.50 -14.01 27.27
C GLN A 6 19.47 -12.68 26.51
N PRO A 7 20.09 -12.56 25.31
CA PRO A 7 19.94 -11.36 24.51
C PRO A 7 18.45 -11.20 24.22
N ALA A 8 17.88 -10.07 24.64
CA ALA A 8 16.53 -9.69 24.29
C ALA A 8 16.39 -9.81 22.77
N MET A 9 15.63 -10.82 22.32
CA MET A 9 15.28 -10.98 20.91
C MET A 9 14.73 -9.65 20.44
N ALA A 10 15.48 -8.94 19.59
CA ALA A 10 15.00 -7.72 18.96
C ALA A 10 13.63 -8.05 18.35
N PRO A 11 12.58 -7.25 18.61
CA PRO A 11 11.26 -7.52 18.03
C PRO A 11 11.46 -7.66 16.53
N ALA A 12 11.01 -8.78 15.97
CA ALA A 12 11.09 -9.04 14.54
C ALA A 12 10.53 -7.80 13.84
N ALA A 13 11.37 -7.12 13.05
CA ALA A 13 10.99 -5.88 12.39
C ALA A 13 9.70 -6.16 11.60
N LEU A 14 8.60 -5.56 12.05
CA LEU A 14 7.32 -5.70 11.37
C LEU A 14 7.52 -5.23 9.93
N PRO A 15 6.99 -5.94 8.92
CA PRO A 15 7.12 -5.54 7.53
C PRO A 15 6.52 -4.14 7.36
N GLN A 16 7.39 -3.16 7.17
CA GLN A 16 7.02 -1.77 6.97
C GLN A 16 7.07 -1.45 5.47
N LEU A 17 5.96 -0.99 4.93
CA LEU A 17 5.89 -0.40 3.60
C LEU A 17 5.80 1.11 3.74
N ARG A 18 6.77 1.81 3.15
CA ARG A 18 6.78 3.26 3.05
C ARG A 18 6.65 3.65 1.59
N ILE A 19 5.62 4.44 1.29
CA ILE A 19 5.38 5.05 -0.02
C ILE A 19 5.49 6.56 0.19
N ASP A 20 6.59 7.17 -0.26
CA ASP A 20 6.82 8.60 -0.07
C ASP A 20 5.86 9.46 -0.89
N THR A 21 5.43 8.98 -2.06
CA THR A 21 4.50 9.71 -2.91
C THR A 21 3.61 8.74 -3.68
N LEU A 22 2.29 8.90 -3.53
CA LEU A 22 1.28 8.21 -4.34
C LEU A 22 0.64 9.23 -5.29
N ALA A 23 1.00 9.16 -6.57
CA ALA A 23 0.39 9.98 -7.61
C ALA A 23 -0.73 9.20 -8.31
N LEU A 24 -1.97 9.63 -8.15
CA LEU A 24 -3.13 9.06 -8.83
C LEU A 24 -3.52 9.96 -10.01
N ARG A 25 -3.48 9.41 -11.22
CA ARG A 25 -4.09 10.04 -12.40
C ARG A 25 -5.46 9.42 -12.60
N LEU A 26 -6.50 10.22 -12.37
CA LEU A 26 -7.89 9.79 -12.53
C LEU A 26 -8.48 10.44 -13.79
N PRO A 27 -9.45 9.78 -14.45
CA PRO A 27 -10.17 10.36 -15.57
C PRO A 27 -11.02 11.56 -15.10
N ALA A 28 -11.40 12.42 -16.05
CA ALA A 28 -12.26 13.57 -15.78
C ALA A 28 -13.57 13.14 -15.09
N GLY A 29 -14.04 13.97 -14.15
CA GLY A 29 -15.23 13.69 -13.33
C GLY A 29 -14.95 12.99 -11.99
N PHE A 30 -13.68 12.68 -11.69
CA PHE A 30 -13.25 12.10 -10.42
C PHE A 30 -12.48 13.09 -9.54
N GLU A 31 -12.35 14.36 -9.93
CA GLU A 31 -11.52 15.36 -9.26
C GLU A 31 -11.92 15.51 -7.79
N GLN A 32 -13.23 15.59 -7.51
CA GLN A 32 -13.74 15.70 -6.14
C GLN A 32 -13.61 14.40 -5.34
N ARG A 33 -13.54 13.26 -6.03
CA ARG A 33 -13.45 11.93 -5.42
C ARG A 33 -12.00 11.50 -5.19
N ALA A 34 -11.05 12.13 -5.88
CA ALA A 34 -9.64 11.76 -5.92
C ALA A 34 -9.02 11.66 -4.52
N ALA A 35 -9.20 12.69 -3.69
CA ALA A 35 -8.65 12.71 -2.32
C ALA A 35 -9.22 11.58 -1.46
N ARG A 36 -10.54 11.33 -1.58
CA ARG A 36 -11.21 10.27 -0.82
C ARG A 36 -10.78 8.88 -1.28
N ILE A 37 -10.66 8.67 -2.59
CA ILE A 37 -10.15 7.41 -3.17
C ILE A 37 -8.72 7.17 -2.68
N GLY A 38 -7.84 8.17 -2.74
CA GLY A 38 -6.46 8.05 -2.27
C GLY A 38 -6.36 7.68 -0.78
N ARG A 39 -7.18 8.33 0.08
CA ARG A 39 -7.25 7.98 1.50
C ARG A 39 -7.73 6.54 1.73
N LEU A 40 -8.81 6.14 1.06
CA LEU A 40 -9.34 4.77 1.16
C LEU A 40 -8.34 3.73 0.63
N THR A 41 -7.55 4.07 -0.39
CA THR A 41 -6.48 3.20 -0.88
C THR A 41 -5.39 3.02 0.18
N ALA A 42 -4.98 4.10 0.84
CA ALA A 42 -4.02 4.03 1.94
C ALA A 42 -4.56 3.22 3.13
N GLU A 43 -5.83 3.41 3.50
CA GLU A 43 -6.50 2.62 4.54
C GLU A 43 -6.54 1.12 4.17
N ALA A 44 -6.86 0.80 2.91
CA ALA A 44 -6.88 -0.58 2.42
C ALA A 44 -5.49 -1.24 2.40
N LEU A 45 -4.44 -0.48 2.09
CA LEU A 45 -3.05 -0.94 2.17
C LEU A 45 -2.60 -1.16 3.62
N ALA A 46 -3.00 -0.28 4.54
CA ALA A 46 -2.69 -0.41 5.96
C ALA A 46 -3.40 -1.61 6.59
N ALA A 47 -4.62 -1.93 6.15
CA ALA A 47 -5.40 -3.06 6.66
C ALA A 47 -4.80 -4.44 6.29
N SER A 48 -4.05 -4.51 5.19
CA SER A 48 -3.35 -5.72 4.76
C SER A 48 -1.86 -5.44 4.66
N PRO A 49 -1.08 -5.61 5.75
CA PRO A 49 0.35 -5.33 5.73
C PRO A 49 1.12 -6.22 4.74
N PRO A 50 2.24 -5.74 4.17
CA PRO A 50 3.07 -6.48 3.22
C PRO A 50 3.52 -7.82 3.76
N THR A 51 3.56 -8.80 2.87
CA THR A 51 4.19 -10.11 3.09
C THR A 51 5.69 -10.05 2.81
N ALA A 52 6.13 -9.09 1.98
CA ALA A 52 7.52 -8.83 1.71
C ALA A 52 8.24 -8.17 2.90
N ARG A 53 9.49 -8.60 3.12
CA ARG A 53 10.44 -7.99 4.08
C ARG A 53 10.54 -6.49 3.78
N ALA A 54 10.56 -5.66 4.83
CA ALA A 54 10.51 -4.20 4.73
C ALA A 54 11.28 -3.65 3.53
N ALA A 55 10.57 -2.97 2.63
CA ALA A 55 11.11 -2.46 1.37
C ALA A 55 10.73 -0.99 1.22
N THR A 56 11.70 -0.17 0.83
CA THR A 56 11.47 1.23 0.48
C THR A 56 11.27 1.31 -1.03
N ILE A 57 10.13 1.84 -1.46
CA ILE A 57 9.82 2.02 -2.88
C ILE A 57 9.80 3.52 -3.13
N ALA A 58 10.87 4.03 -3.75
CA ALA A 58 10.98 5.44 -4.09
C ALA A 58 9.90 5.86 -5.09
N GLN A 59 9.59 5.01 -6.07
CA GLN A 59 8.54 5.22 -7.06
C GLN A 59 7.85 3.91 -7.43
N LEU A 60 6.52 3.89 -7.31
CA LEU A 60 5.69 2.78 -7.76
C LEU A 60 4.80 3.26 -8.90
N GLN A 61 5.06 2.77 -10.11
CA GLN A 61 4.18 2.97 -11.25
C GLN A 61 3.29 1.75 -11.43
N LEU A 62 1.98 2.00 -11.44
CA LEU A 62 0.98 0.98 -11.74
C LEU A 62 0.66 1.02 -13.23
N ALA A 63 0.40 -0.15 -13.80
CA ALA A 63 -0.26 -0.23 -15.10
C ALA A 63 -1.62 0.51 -15.03
N PRO A 64 -2.10 1.07 -16.15
CA PRO A 64 -3.41 1.71 -16.21
C PRO A 64 -4.50 0.82 -15.62
N GLN A 65 -5.23 1.35 -14.65
CA GLN A 65 -6.31 0.63 -13.99
C GLN A 65 -7.63 1.02 -14.62
N THR A 66 -8.42 0.03 -15.03
CA THR A 66 -9.77 0.27 -15.51
C THR A 66 -10.65 0.68 -14.34
N VAL A 67 -11.28 1.85 -14.45
CA VAL A 67 -12.24 2.38 -13.47
C VAL A 67 -13.51 2.79 -14.20
N GLN A 68 -14.67 2.47 -13.63
CA GLN A 68 -15.97 2.88 -14.17
C GLN A 68 -16.59 3.97 -13.29
N GLN A 69 -17.32 4.91 -13.89
CA GLN A 69 -17.95 6.03 -13.15
C GLN A 69 -18.91 5.57 -12.05
N GLN A 70 -19.67 4.51 -12.32
CA GLN A 70 -20.64 3.92 -11.39
C GLN A 70 -20.03 3.18 -10.20
N TRP A 71 -18.70 3.00 -10.17
CA TRP A 71 -18.06 2.34 -9.04
C TRP A 71 -18.01 3.26 -7.83
N SER A 72 -18.18 2.68 -6.65
CA SER A 72 -18.01 3.39 -5.38
C SER A 72 -16.54 3.68 -5.12
N ASP A 73 -16.27 4.74 -4.35
CA ASP A 73 -14.89 5.11 -3.95
C ASP A 73 -14.16 3.96 -3.29
N ARG A 74 -14.86 3.19 -2.42
CA ARG A 74 -14.31 2.00 -1.76
C ARG A 74 -13.90 0.94 -2.76
N ARG A 75 -14.73 0.65 -3.77
CA ARG A 75 -14.41 -0.37 -4.78
C ARG A 75 -13.15 0.01 -5.57
N ILE A 76 -13.06 1.28 -5.99
CA ILE A 76 -11.89 1.82 -6.69
C ILE A 76 -10.66 1.70 -5.78
N ALA A 77 -10.78 2.11 -4.53
CA ALA A 77 -9.70 2.07 -3.57
C ALA A 77 -9.17 0.65 -3.31
N THR A 78 -10.06 -0.33 -3.14
CA THR A 78 -9.69 -1.74 -2.96
C THR A 78 -8.97 -2.28 -4.19
N GLN A 79 -9.44 -1.97 -5.40
CA GLN A 79 -8.77 -2.40 -6.63
C GLN A 79 -7.37 -1.77 -6.77
N LEU A 80 -7.23 -0.47 -6.50
CA LEU A 80 -5.94 0.21 -6.51
C LEU A 80 -4.97 -0.40 -5.48
N ALA A 81 -5.44 -0.68 -4.26
CA ALA A 81 -4.63 -1.31 -3.22
C ALA A 81 -4.17 -2.72 -3.64
N GLN A 82 -5.04 -3.51 -4.27
CA GLN A 82 -4.67 -4.83 -4.81
C GLN A 82 -3.63 -4.72 -5.93
N ALA A 83 -3.77 -3.78 -6.86
CA ALA A 83 -2.80 -3.56 -7.93
C ALA A 83 -1.42 -3.14 -7.38
N ILE A 84 -1.40 -2.24 -6.40
CA ILE A 84 -0.20 -1.84 -5.66
C ILE A 84 0.44 -3.07 -5.02
N ARG A 85 -0.36 -3.89 -4.35
CA ARG A 85 0.12 -5.07 -3.65
C ARG A 85 0.74 -6.10 -4.59
N LEU A 86 0.08 -6.40 -5.70
CA LEU A 86 0.60 -7.32 -6.72
C LEU A 86 1.94 -6.83 -7.28
N ARG A 87 2.10 -5.52 -7.45
CA ARG A 87 3.38 -4.95 -7.91
C ARG A 87 4.48 -5.02 -6.85
N ILE A 88 4.13 -4.92 -5.56
CA ILE A 88 5.07 -5.04 -4.44
C ILE A 88 5.49 -6.50 -4.25
N ASP A 89 4.53 -7.44 -4.18
CA ASP A 89 4.79 -8.85 -3.91
C ASP A 89 5.37 -9.58 -5.13
N GLY A 90 5.03 -9.15 -6.35
CA GLY A 90 5.52 -9.75 -7.59
C GLY A 90 7.00 -9.51 -7.89
N GLY A 91 7.69 -8.73 -7.06
CA GLY A 91 9.04 -8.22 -7.34
C GLY A 91 8.97 -7.10 -8.38
N LEU A 92 9.68 -6.01 -8.10
CA LEU A 92 9.85 -4.89 -9.04
C LEU A 92 10.31 -5.37 -10.42
#